data_AF-A0A7J7KAD5-F1
#
_entry.id   AF-A0A7J7KAD5-F1
#
_cell.length_a   1.000
_cell.length_b   1.000
_cell.length_c   1.000
_cell.angle_alpha   90.00
_cell.angle_beta   90.00
_cell.angle_gamma   90.00
#
_symmetry.space_group_name_H-M   'P 1'
#
loop_
_entity.id
_entity.type
_entity.pdbx_description
1 polymer ?
#
loop_
_entity_poly.entity_id
_entity_poly.type
_entity_poly.pdbx_seq_one_letter_code
_entity_poly.pdbx_strand_id
1 'polypeptide(L)'
;MVLLSVLSNILANLEPFIKGHQEMLSNDILAPFLADLTVKTDEERIKEVNMTTDRINAKEMPNTEWLYPETTKNFDRLPLQYRGYCGYSLVRYDRLLIPANPSIGVLRHQNNYYAFSSREAAKEFVLSIDFYIQMGAEAAKCSPELIQLLELHQQFASITPYSQAKEKGKMIEKPITKSDSSTQTDTHILEPNIVKSYEWNEWELRRKAIKLANLRTKVTHSMQTVLSNMRRDNTAQTWLPK
;
A
#
# COMPACT_ATOMS: atom_id res chain seq x y z
N MET A 1 31.78 2.33 -4.93
CA MET A 1 31.26 3.35 -5.89
C MET A 1 29.78 3.15 -6.24
N VAL A 2 29.31 1.93 -6.51
CA VAL A 2 27.89 1.68 -6.90
C VAL A 2 26.86 2.07 -5.83
N LEU A 3 27.16 1.84 -4.55
CA LEU A 3 26.22 2.18 -3.47
C LEU A 3 26.00 3.70 -3.34
N LEU A 4 27.08 4.48 -3.54
CA LEU A 4 27.05 5.94 -3.44
C LEU A 4 26.25 6.55 -4.60
N SER A 5 26.38 5.99 -5.80
CA SER A 5 25.59 6.42 -6.96
C SER A 5 24.11 6.07 -6.81
N VAL A 6 23.78 4.92 -6.22
CA VAL A 6 22.39 4.56 -5.91
C VAL A 6 21.80 5.50 -4.87
N LEU A 7 22.50 5.79 -3.77
CA LEU A 7 22.06 6.74 -2.75
C LEU A 7 21.89 8.16 -3.32
N SER A 8 22.83 8.60 -4.17
CA SER A 8 22.74 9.91 -4.84
C SER A 8 21.54 9.97 -5.79
N ASN A 9 21.27 8.90 -6.54
CA ASN A 9 20.07 8.80 -7.37
C ASN A 9 18.78 8.83 -6.54
N ILE A 10 18.75 8.13 -5.40
CA ILE A 10 17.58 8.16 -4.50
C ILE A 10 17.36 9.58 -3.98
N LEU A 11 18.42 10.26 -3.51
CA LEU A 11 18.36 11.65 -3.06
C LEU A 11 17.85 12.58 -4.17
N ALA A 12 18.40 12.48 -5.38
CA ALA A 12 17.99 13.30 -6.53
C ALA A 12 16.52 13.06 -6.93
N ASN A 13 16.02 11.82 -6.77
CA ASN A 13 14.61 11.50 -7.04
C ASN A 13 13.66 11.97 -5.93
N LEU A 14 14.15 12.10 -4.69
CA LEU A 14 13.37 12.59 -3.54
C LEU A 14 13.34 14.12 -3.46
N GLU A 15 14.36 14.79 -3.99
CA GLU A 15 14.50 16.26 -3.97
C GLU A 15 13.27 17.03 -4.51
N PRO A 16 12.61 16.64 -5.61
CA PRO A 16 11.42 17.33 -6.13
C PRO A 16 10.25 17.29 -5.14
N PHE A 17 10.10 16.19 -4.40
CA PHE A 17 9.02 16.04 -3.41
C PHE A 17 9.27 16.91 -2.18
N ILE A 18 10.54 17.11 -1.80
CA ILE A 18 10.94 17.97 -0.68
C ILE A 18 10.77 19.45 -1.06
N LYS A 19 11.17 19.85 -2.28
CA LYS A 19 11.05 21.24 -2.73
C LYS A 19 9.62 21.76 -2.67
N GLY A 20 8.65 20.96 -3.15
CA GLY A 20 7.23 21.35 -3.06
C GLY A 20 6.75 21.57 -1.63
N HIS A 21 7.22 20.77 -0.67
CA HIS A 21 6.88 20.95 0.75
C HIS A 21 7.58 22.17 1.35
N GLN A 22 8.84 22.44 0.99
CA GLN A 22 9.57 23.62 1.47
C GLN A 22 8.99 24.94 0.95
N GLU A 23 8.46 24.95 -0.27
CA GLU A 23 7.77 26.11 -0.84
C GLU A 23 6.41 26.33 -0.18
N MET A 24 5.67 25.25 0.13
CA MET A 24 4.36 25.33 0.79
C MET A 24 4.47 25.65 2.29
N LEU A 25 5.51 25.16 2.96
CA LEU A 25 5.78 25.33 4.40
C LEU A 25 7.02 26.20 4.61
N SER A 26 6.99 27.42 4.09
CA SER A 26 8.11 28.35 4.25
C SER A 26 8.31 28.74 5.72
N ASN A 27 9.55 29.10 6.06
CA ASN A 27 9.90 29.51 7.42
C ASN A 27 9.08 30.73 7.89
N ASP A 28 8.63 31.59 6.97
CA ASP A 28 7.79 32.74 7.29
C ASP A 28 6.39 32.32 7.77
N ILE A 29 5.88 31.21 7.24
CA ILE A 29 4.59 30.62 7.67
C ILE A 29 4.79 29.89 9.00
N LEU A 30 5.89 29.15 9.17
CA LEU A 30 6.14 28.33 10.36
C LEU A 30 6.55 29.17 11.59
N ALA A 31 7.31 30.24 11.41
CA ALA A 31 7.83 31.09 12.48
C ALA A 31 6.76 31.57 13.49
N PRO A 32 5.59 32.10 13.08
CA PRO A 32 4.55 32.51 14.03
C PRO A 32 3.94 31.33 14.82
N PHE A 33 3.91 30.12 14.26
CA PHE A 33 3.42 28.92 14.97
C PHE A 33 4.46 28.33 15.92
N LEU A 34 5.74 28.66 15.72
CA LEU A 34 6.86 28.17 16.52
C LEU A 34 7.37 29.20 17.54
N ALA A 35 6.80 30.41 17.58
CA ALA A 35 7.31 31.53 18.37
C ALA A 35 7.44 31.21 19.87
N ASP A 36 6.55 30.38 20.41
CA ASP A 36 6.52 30.02 21.83
C ASP A 36 7.09 28.61 22.11
N LEU A 37 7.54 27.89 21.07
CA LEU A 37 7.96 26.49 21.18
C LEU A 37 9.43 26.31 20.81
N THR A 38 10.21 25.78 21.77
CA THR A 38 11.55 25.27 21.47
C THR A 38 11.42 23.96 20.69
N VAL A 39 11.62 24.01 19.38
CA VAL A 39 11.67 22.81 18.54
C VAL A 39 12.94 22.03 18.87
N LYS A 40 12.76 20.87 19.49
CA LYS A 40 13.87 19.98 19.83
C LYS A 40 14.08 18.97 18.73
N THR A 41 15.33 18.73 18.38
CA THR A 41 15.69 17.62 17.50
C THR A 41 15.55 16.28 18.22
N ASP A 42 15.45 15.20 17.46
CA ASP A 42 15.37 13.85 18.04
C ASP A 42 16.59 13.50 18.91
N GLU A 43 17.77 13.98 18.53
CA GLU A 43 18.99 13.77 19.30
C GLU A 43 18.96 14.51 20.65
N GLU A 44 18.49 15.75 20.65
CA GLU A 44 18.32 16.55 21.87
C GLU A 44 17.27 15.91 22.78
N ARG A 45 16.15 15.47 22.21
CA ARG A 45 15.09 14.76 22.95
C ARG A 45 15.61 13.49 23.60
N ILE A 46 16.45 12.71 22.92
CA ILE A 46 17.02 11.47 23.49
C ILE A 46 18.02 11.79 24.61
N LYS A 47 18.82 12.85 24.47
CA LYS A 47 19.82 13.29 25.47
C LYS A 47 19.19 13.89 26.73
N GLU A 48 18.05 14.56 26.61
CA GLU A 48 17.35 15.20 27.73
C GLU A 48 16.62 14.23 28.66
N VAL A 49 16.33 13.01 28.20
CA VAL A 49 15.70 11.98 29.03
C VAL A 49 16.66 11.62 30.16
N ASN A 50 16.41 12.20 31.33
CA ASN A 50 17.16 11.92 32.54
C ASN A 50 16.84 10.49 32.99
N MET A 51 17.87 9.64 33.12
CA MET A 51 17.74 8.22 33.47
C MET A 51 16.98 7.92 34.78
N THR A 52 16.73 8.93 35.61
CA THR A 52 16.15 8.78 36.95
C THR A 52 14.70 9.28 37.08
N THR A 53 14.27 10.29 36.30
CA THR A 53 12.92 10.89 36.43
C THR A 53 11.91 10.29 35.44
N ASP A 54 12.39 9.96 34.25
CA ASP A 54 11.51 9.53 33.14
C ASP A 54 11.43 8.00 33.04
N ARG A 55 12.21 7.27 33.84
CA ARG A 55 12.17 5.82 33.89
C ARG A 55 10.83 5.35 34.47
N ILE A 56 10.25 4.34 33.83
CA ILE A 56 8.98 3.77 34.28
C ILE A 56 9.25 2.98 35.55
N ASN A 57 8.47 3.24 36.61
CA ASN A 57 8.59 2.50 37.85
C ASN A 57 7.83 1.17 37.70
N ALA A 58 8.56 0.05 37.68
CA ALA A 58 7.98 -1.29 37.55
C ALA A 58 6.93 -1.61 38.65
N LYS A 59 6.93 -0.87 39.77
CA LYS A 59 5.93 -1.00 40.84
C LYS A 59 4.57 -0.38 40.52
N GLU A 60 4.48 0.56 39.57
CA GLU A 60 3.22 1.22 39.19
C GLU A 60 2.31 0.32 38.33
N MET A 61 2.87 -0.74 37.72
CA MET A 61 2.20 -1.54 36.69
C MET A 61 2.31 -3.05 37.01
N PRO A 62 1.51 -3.57 37.96
CA PRO A 62 1.47 -5.00 38.22
C PRO A 62 1.01 -5.73 36.95
N ASN A 63 1.65 -6.86 36.64
CA ASN A 63 1.38 -7.72 35.47
C ASN A 63 2.10 -7.36 34.14
N THR A 64 3.09 -6.46 34.14
CA THR A 64 3.93 -6.19 32.96
C THR A 64 5.42 -6.40 33.22
N GLU A 65 6.12 -7.05 32.28
CA GLU A 65 7.56 -7.27 32.35
C GLU A 65 8.31 -6.11 31.68
N TRP A 66 9.06 -5.36 32.47
CA TRP A 66 9.90 -4.25 32.01
C TRP A 66 11.37 -4.65 32.01
N LEU A 67 12.05 -4.39 30.89
CA LEU A 67 13.49 -4.60 30.73
C LEU A 67 14.20 -3.26 30.70
N TYR A 68 15.38 -3.22 31.32
CA TYR A 68 16.22 -2.03 31.41
C TYR A 68 17.67 -2.35 31.02
N PRO A 69 18.42 -1.35 30.53
CA PRO A 69 19.81 -1.53 30.11
C PRO A 69 20.70 -2.16 31.20
N GLU A 70 20.47 -1.80 32.47
CA GLU A 70 21.27 -2.24 33.62
C GLU A 70 20.98 -3.70 34.02
N THR A 71 19.77 -4.19 33.77
CA THR A 71 19.29 -5.47 34.30
C THR A 71 19.43 -6.61 33.28
N THR A 72 19.50 -6.29 31.98
CA THR A 72 19.45 -7.28 30.91
C THR A 72 20.80 -7.44 30.20
N LYS A 73 21.36 -8.65 30.22
CA LYS A 73 22.54 -9.00 29.41
C LYS A 73 22.18 -8.93 27.92
N ASN A 74 23.05 -8.33 27.09
CA ASN A 74 22.85 -8.12 25.64
C ASN A 74 21.68 -7.19 25.27
N PHE A 75 21.46 -6.11 26.03
CA PHE A 75 20.40 -5.14 25.76
C PHE A 75 20.48 -4.53 24.34
N ASP A 76 21.68 -4.25 23.83
CA ASP A 76 21.88 -3.64 22.50
C ASP A 76 21.48 -4.55 21.33
N ARG A 77 21.31 -5.85 21.57
CA ARG A 77 20.93 -6.84 20.55
C ARG A 77 19.45 -7.23 20.65
N LEU A 78 18.68 -6.62 21.54
CA LEU A 78 17.25 -6.89 21.67
C LEU A 78 16.53 -6.51 20.38
N PRO A 79 15.74 -7.42 19.78
CA PRO A 79 14.95 -7.09 18.60
C PRO A 79 13.76 -6.22 19.00
N LEU A 80 13.92 -4.91 18.92
CA LEU A 80 12.84 -3.96 19.17
C LEU A 80 11.80 -4.04 18.04
N GLN A 81 10.54 -4.12 18.44
CA GLN A 81 9.40 -4.03 17.54
C GLN A 81 9.37 -2.64 16.89
N TYR A 82 8.78 -2.56 15.69
CA TYR A 82 8.72 -1.32 14.90
C TYR A 82 10.10 -0.72 14.64
N ARG A 83 11.15 -1.54 14.55
CA ARG A 83 12.53 -1.09 14.30
C ARG A 83 13.05 -0.02 15.29
N GLY A 84 12.51 0.02 16.51
CA GLY A 84 12.91 0.99 17.53
C GLY A 84 12.15 2.33 17.50
N TYR A 85 11.05 2.41 16.74
CA TYR A 85 10.10 3.53 16.85
C TYR A 85 9.12 3.34 18.01
N CYS A 86 8.55 4.44 18.48
CA CYS A 86 7.56 4.43 19.55
C CYS A 86 6.25 3.79 19.07
N GLY A 87 5.85 2.68 19.71
CA GLY A 87 4.61 1.97 19.35
C GLY A 87 3.33 2.78 19.62
N TYR A 88 3.37 3.67 20.61
CA TYR A 88 2.25 4.54 20.97
C TYR A 88 2.07 5.71 19.97
N SER A 89 3.16 6.38 19.58
CA SER A 89 3.09 7.56 18.70
C SER A 89 2.52 7.21 17.32
N LEU A 90 2.83 6.00 16.85
CA LEU A 90 2.35 5.47 15.58
C LEU A 90 0.82 5.49 15.49
N VAL A 91 0.14 5.17 16.59
CA VAL A 91 -1.34 5.07 16.61
C VAL A 91 -1.96 6.40 17.00
N ARG A 92 -1.44 7.08 18.03
CA ARG A 92 -2.06 8.29 18.58
C ARG A 92 -2.02 9.47 17.62
N TYR A 93 -0.91 9.63 16.89
CA TYR A 93 -0.67 10.77 16.01
C TYR A 93 -0.74 10.36 14.53
N ASP A 94 -1.56 9.35 14.21
CA ASP A 94 -1.87 8.92 12.86
C ASP A 94 -0.62 8.67 11.97
N ARG A 95 0.13 7.61 12.30
CA ARG A 95 1.35 7.14 11.62
C ARG A 95 2.59 8.01 11.83
N LEU A 96 2.63 8.83 12.89
CA LEU A 96 3.83 9.60 13.24
C LEU A 96 4.93 8.71 13.83
N LEU A 97 6.07 8.69 13.15
CA LEU A 97 7.25 7.94 13.53
C LEU A 97 8.15 8.80 14.42
N ILE A 98 8.17 8.48 15.70
CA ILE A 98 9.07 9.12 16.68
C ILE A 98 10.07 8.06 17.15
N PRO A 99 11.38 8.31 17.08
CA PRO A 99 12.36 7.35 17.58
C PRO A 99 12.18 7.16 19.09
N ALA A 100 12.09 5.88 19.50
CA ALA A 100 11.93 5.54 20.90
C ALA A 100 13.25 5.64 21.65
N ASN A 101 13.18 5.82 22.97
CA ASN A 101 14.33 5.77 23.85
C ASN A 101 14.25 4.52 24.75
N PRO A 102 15.05 3.47 24.46
CA PRO A 102 15.09 2.25 25.27
C PRO A 102 15.51 2.48 26.72
N SER A 103 16.18 3.60 27.04
CA SER A 103 16.59 3.95 28.40
C SER A 103 15.41 4.21 29.35
N ILE A 104 14.24 4.57 28.83
CA ILE A 104 13.00 4.76 29.61
C ILE A 104 12.50 3.43 30.19
N GLY A 105 12.72 2.35 29.44
CA GLY A 105 12.24 1.00 29.72
C GLY A 105 11.64 0.36 28.46
N VAL A 106 11.94 -0.92 28.28
CA VAL A 106 11.40 -1.72 27.18
C VAL A 106 10.32 -2.65 27.73
N LEU A 107 9.11 -2.56 27.18
CA LEU A 107 7.98 -3.41 27.57
C LEU A 107 8.07 -4.74 26.82
N ARG A 108 8.01 -5.86 27.54
CA ARG A 108 7.88 -7.19 26.96
C ARG A 108 6.42 -7.63 26.96
N HIS A 109 5.86 -7.87 25.77
CA HIS A 109 4.50 -8.38 25.61
C HIS A 109 4.46 -9.45 24.51
N GLN A 110 3.94 -10.65 24.82
CA GLN A 110 3.78 -11.77 23.88
C GLN A 110 5.04 -12.04 23.04
N ASN A 111 6.21 -12.04 23.69
CA ASN A 111 7.53 -12.25 23.07
C ASN A 111 8.04 -11.14 22.14
N ASN A 112 7.34 -10.00 22.06
CA ASN A 112 7.79 -8.80 21.37
C ASN A 112 8.24 -7.73 22.38
N TYR A 113 9.17 -6.88 21.96
CA TYR A 113 9.78 -5.84 22.77
C TYR A 113 9.40 -4.46 22.24
N TYR A 114 8.69 -3.67 23.03
CA TYR A 114 8.21 -2.35 22.64
C TYR A 114 8.99 -1.26 23.39
N ALA A 115 9.44 -0.24 22.65
CA ALA A 115 10.09 0.94 23.20
C ALA A 115 9.19 2.17 23.01
N PHE A 116 9.38 3.19 23.86
CA PHE A 116 8.54 4.39 23.88
C PHE A 116 9.36 5.68 23.83
N SER A 117 8.72 6.76 23.41
CA SER A 117 9.32 8.09 23.36
C SER A 117 9.29 8.82 24.70
N SER A 118 8.28 8.55 25.54
CA SER A 118 8.08 9.18 26.85
C SER A 118 7.46 8.21 27.86
N ARG A 119 7.50 8.58 29.14
CA ARG A 119 6.89 7.81 30.24
C ARG A 119 5.37 7.75 30.11
N GLU A 120 4.74 8.84 29.70
CA GLU A 120 3.29 8.98 29.54
C GLU A 120 2.80 8.06 28.42
N ALA A 121 3.48 8.08 27.27
CA ALA A 121 3.19 7.21 26.14
C ALA A 121 3.23 5.74 26.55
N ALA A 122 4.21 5.35 27.37
CA ALA A 122 4.33 4.00 27.87
C ALA A 122 3.19 3.63 28.85
N LYS A 123 2.81 4.54 29.77
CA LYS A 123 1.70 4.33 30.70
C LYS A 123 0.38 4.13 29.96
N GLU A 124 0.07 4.99 28.99
CA GLU A 124 -1.15 4.88 28.19
C GLU A 124 -1.15 3.61 27.35
N PHE A 125 0.00 3.22 26.79
CA PHE A 125 0.12 1.98 26.04
C PHE A 125 -0.18 0.75 26.90
N VAL A 126 0.30 0.70 28.15
CA VAL A 126 0.03 -0.42 29.06
C VAL A 126 -1.44 -0.56 29.41
N LEU A 127 -2.18 0.54 29.51
CA LEU A 127 -3.63 0.49 29.80
C LEU A 127 -4.42 -0.28 28.73
N SER A 128 -3.95 -0.27 27.48
CA SER A 128 -4.64 -0.92 26.36
C SER A 128 -3.69 -1.44 25.29
N ILE A 129 -2.81 -2.38 25.67
CA ILE A 129 -1.75 -2.92 24.79
C ILE A 129 -2.34 -3.53 23.50
N ASP A 130 -3.33 -4.41 23.62
CA ASP A 130 -3.89 -5.13 22.47
C ASP A 130 -4.55 -4.19 21.45
N PHE A 131 -5.21 -3.12 21.93
CA PHE A 131 -5.79 -2.09 21.08
C PHE A 131 -4.72 -1.39 20.24
N TYR A 132 -3.62 -0.96 20.86
CA TYR A 132 -2.54 -0.29 20.13
C TYR A 132 -1.83 -1.22 19.13
N ILE A 133 -1.63 -2.49 19.48
CA ILE A 133 -1.05 -3.47 18.54
C ILE A 133 -1.97 -3.66 17.33
N GLN A 134 -3.27 -3.86 17.56
CA GLN A 134 -4.25 -4.01 16.49
C GLN A 134 -4.32 -2.76 15.61
N MET A 135 -4.34 -1.57 16.23
CA MET A 135 -4.41 -0.32 15.49
C MET A 135 -3.14 -0.02 14.71
N GLY A 136 -1.96 -0.37 15.25
CA GLY A 136 -0.71 -0.31 14.50
C GLY A 136 -0.72 -1.21 13.26
N ALA A 137 -1.31 -2.40 13.37
CA ALA A 137 -1.48 -3.28 12.21
C ALA A 137 -2.49 -2.73 11.21
N GLU A 138 -3.60 -2.15 11.65
CA GLU A 138 -4.58 -1.52 10.75
C GLU A 138 -4.00 -0.30 10.02
N ALA A 139 -3.25 0.55 10.71
CA ALA A 139 -2.52 1.66 10.11
C ALA A 139 -1.55 1.17 9.02
N ALA A 140 -0.82 0.08 9.28
CA ALA A 140 0.07 -0.53 8.29
C ALA A 140 -0.66 -1.15 7.09
N LYS A 141 -1.92 -1.60 7.24
CA LYS A 141 -2.75 -2.07 6.12
C LYS A 141 -3.17 -0.91 5.21
N CYS A 142 -3.47 0.26 5.78
CA CYS A 142 -3.85 1.44 5.02
C CYS A 142 -2.66 2.06 4.26
N SER A 143 -1.46 2.01 4.83
CA SER A 143 -0.23 2.52 4.22
C SER A 143 0.84 1.42 4.15
N PRO A 144 0.98 0.73 3.01
CA PRO A 144 1.87 -0.43 2.88
C PRO A 144 3.35 -0.08 3.04
N GLU A 145 3.73 1.20 2.90
CA GLU A 145 5.11 1.66 3.14
C GLU A 145 5.58 1.37 4.57
N LEU A 146 4.65 1.46 5.54
CA LEU A 146 4.94 1.17 6.95
C LEU A 146 5.27 -0.30 7.20
N ILE A 147 4.73 -1.22 6.41
CA ILE A 147 5.03 -2.65 6.55
C ILE A 147 6.51 -2.90 6.29
N GLN A 148 7.05 -2.26 5.24
CA GLN A 148 8.46 -2.36 4.89
C GLN A 148 9.34 -1.62 5.91
N LEU A 149 8.96 -0.40 6.29
CA LEU A 149 9.76 0.45 7.16
C LEU A 149 9.85 -0.07 8.61
N LEU A 150 8.75 -0.59 9.14
CA LEU A 150 8.63 -1.10 10.51
C LEU A 150 8.86 -2.61 10.61
N GLU A 151 9.09 -3.27 9.46
CA GLU A 151 9.28 -4.71 9.32
C GLU A 151 8.16 -5.56 9.93
N LEU A 152 6.92 -5.19 9.63
CA LEU A 152 5.73 -5.89 10.14
C LEU A 152 5.38 -7.17 9.37
N HIS A 153 6.24 -7.62 8.47
CA HIS A 153 6.06 -8.84 7.66
C HIS A 153 5.72 -10.10 8.49
N GLN A 154 6.23 -10.19 9.72
CA GLN A 154 5.92 -11.31 10.60
C GLN A 154 4.45 -11.30 11.08
N GLN A 155 3.87 -10.11 11.28
CA GLN A 155 2.47 -9.95 11.68
C GLN A 155 1.52 -10.14 10.50
N PHE A 156 1.97 -9.80 9.29
CA PHE A 156 1.23 -10.00 8.04
C PHE A 156 1.58 -11.31 7.34
N ALA A 157 2.16 -12.26 8.06
CA ALA A 157 2.65 -13.49 7.48
C ALA A 157 1.59 -14.28 6.70
N SER A 158 0.32 -14.21 7.11
CA SER A 158 -0.79 -14.84 6.40
C SER A 158 -1.19 -14.15 5.09
N ILE A 159 -0.81 -12.88 4.89
CA ILE A 159 -1.25 -12.04 3.76
C ILE A 159 -0.11 -11.84 2.76
N THR A 160 1.14 -11.74 3.23
CA THR A 160 2.31 -11.65 2.36
C THR A 160 2.86 -13.04 2.05
N PRO A 161 3.00 -13.45 0.77
CA PRO A 161 3.61 -14.73 0.38
C PRO A 161 5.09 -14.87 0.79
N TYR A 162 5.66 -13.85 1.43
CA TYR A 162 7.07 -13.71 1.82
C TYR A 162 7.42 -14.32 3.18
N SER A 163 6.41 -14.69 3.98
CA SER A 163 6.59 -15.07 5.38
C SER A 163 6.97 -16.53 5.63
N GLN A 164 6.95 -17.37 4.59
CA GLN A 164 7.45 -18.75 4.70
C GLN A 164 8.99 -18.83 4.75
N ALA A 165 9.70 -17.72 4.57
CA ALA A 165 11.16 -17.68 4.59
C ALA A 165 11.69 -17.14 5.91
N LYS A 166 11.86 -18.06 6.87
CA LYS A 166 12.50 -17.82 8.17
C LYS A 166 14.03 -17.66 8.11
N GLU A 167 14.61 -17.18 7.00
CA GLU A 167 16.06 -16.90 6.93
C GLU A 167 16.36 -15.49 6.42
N LYS A 168 16.97 -14.70 7.32
CA LYS A 168 17.46 -13.34 7.06
C LYS A 168 18.64 -13.42 6.09
N GLY A 169 18.48 -12.89 4.87
CA GLY A 169 19.63 -12.59 4.00
C GLY A 169 19.47 -12.80 2.50
N LYS A 170 18.35 -13.32 1.99
CA LYS A 170 18.11 -13.41 0.55
C LYS A 170 16.87 -12.61 0.18
N MET A 171 17.04 -11.60 -0.68
CA MET A 171 15.96 -11.22 -1.60
C MET A 171 15.52 -12.50 -2.28
N ILE A 172 14.32 -12.97 -1.99
CA ILE A 172 13.78 -14.16 -2.61
C ILE A 172 13.33 -13.69 -3.98
N GLU A 173 14.24 -13.79 -4.97
CA GLU A 173 13.81 -14.14 -6.31
C GLU A 173 12.88 -15.33 -6.12
N LYS A 174 11.58 -15.15 -6.40
CA LYS A 174 10.62 -16.26 -6.42
C LYS A 174 11.32 -17.41 -7.16
N PRO A 175 11.44 -18.62 -6.58
CA PRO A 175 12.00 -19.73 -7.33
C PRO A 175 11.19 -19.83 -8.61
N ILE A 176 11.86 -19.63 -9.75
CA ILE A 176 11.25 -19.84 -11.06
C ILE A 176 11.05 -21.35 -11.14
N THR A 177 9.90 -21.82 -10.65
CA THR A 177 9.49 -23.21 -10.78
C THR A 177 9.32 -23.46 -12.26
N LYS A 178 10.34 -24.06 -12.87
CA LYS A 178 10.23 -24.63 -14.22
C LYS A 178 9.32 -25.85 -14.09
N SER A 179 8.05 -25.68 -14.42
CA SER A 179 7.14 -26.79 -14.62
C SER A 179 7.15 -27.15 -16.10
N ASP A 180 7.39 -28.40 -16.44
CA ASP A 180 7.14 -28.89 -17.79
C ASP A 180 5.63 -28.89 -18.01
N SER A 181 5.17 -27.97 -18.87
CA SER A 181 3.81 -27.96 -19.36
C SER A 181 3.82 -28.65 -20.72
N SER A 182 3.24 -29.85 -20.80
CA SER A 182 2.90 -30.46 -22.07
C SER A 182 1.48 -30.05 -22.44
N THR A 183 1.32 -29.45 -23.61
CA THR A 183 0.01 -29.22 -24.21
C THR A 183 -0.16 -30.24 -25.32
N GLN A 184 -1.15 -31.11 -25.20
CA GLN A 184 -1.52 -31.99 -26.31
C GLN A 184 -2.11 -31.08 -27.40
N THR A 185 -1.47 -31.02 -28.56
CA THR A 185 -2.02 -30.30 -29.71
C THR A 185 -3.34 -30.93 -30.09
N ASP A 186 -4.42 -30.14 -30.09
CA ASP A 186 -5.71 -30.57 -30.62
C ASP A 186 -5.50 -31.10 -32.04
N THR A 187 -6.04 -32.29 -32.31
CA THR A 187 -5.98 -32.92 -33.64
C THR A 187 -6.75 -32.13 -34.70
N HIS A 188 -7.60 -31.20 -34.27
CA HIS A 188 -8.39 -30.31 -35.10
C HIS A 188 -8.37 -28.88 -34.52
N ILE A 189 -7.31 -28.12 -34.83
CA ILE A 189 -7.26 -26.69 -34.53
C ILE A 189 -8.38 -26.01 -35.35
N LEU A 190 -9.46 -25.61 -34.69
CA LEU A 190 -10.44 -24.72 -35.31
C LEU A 190 -9.77 -23.37 -35.56
N GLU A 191 -9.99 -22.80 -36.74
CA GLU A 191 -9.46 -21.46 -37.02
C GLU A 191 -9.98 -20.47 -35.98
N PRO A 192 -9.11 -19.60 -35.44
CA PRO A 192 -9.53 -18.61 -34.48
C PRO A 192 -10.60 -17.70 -35.11
N ASN A 193 -11.83 -17.80 -34.61
CA ASN A 193 -12.93 -16.96 -35.05
C ASN A 193 -12.77 -15.55 -34.46
N ILE A 194 -11.93 -14.74 -35.11
CA ILE A 194 -11.77 -13.34 -34.79
C ILE A 194 -12.90 -12.56 -35.45
N VAL A 195 -13.92 -12.27 -34.67
CA VAL A 195 -15.03 -11.41 -35.09
C VAL A 195 -14.53 -9.97 -35.16
N LYS A 196 -14.05 -9.54 -36.33
CA LYS A 196 -13.54 -8.16 -36.57
C LYS A 196 -14.59 -7.06 -36.35
N SER A 197 -15.87 -7.42 -36.28
CA SER A 197 -16.99 -6.50 -35.99
C SER A 197 -17.30 -6.38 -34.49
N TYR A 198 -16.63 -7.15 -33.64
CA TYR A 198 -16.85 -7.15 -32.20
C TYR A 198 -16.31 -5.87 -31.56
N GLU A 199 -17.13 -5.26 -30.70
CA GLU A 199 -16.75 -4.10 -29.90
C GLU A 199 -17.20 -4.31 -28.45
N TRP A 200 -16.28 -4.06 -27.52
CA TRP A 200 -16.53 -4.13 -26.08
C TRP A 200 -17.14 -2.83 -25.51
N ASN A 201 -16.91 -1.69 -26.19
CA ASN A 201 -17.35 -0.39 -25.69
C ASN A 201 -18.86 -0.20 -25.88
N GLU A 202 -19.59 -0.11 -24.78
CA GLU A 202 -21.05 0.06 -24.77
C GLU A 202 -21.51 1.32 -25.51
N TRP A 203 -20.75 2.41 -25.46
CA TRP A 203 -21.09 3.64 -26.15
C TRP A 203 -20.94 3.53 -27.67
N GLU A 204 -19.97 2.77 -28.17
CA GLU A 204 -19.85 2.46 -29.59
C GLU A 204 -21.02 1.57 -30.07
N LEU A 205 -21.40 0.56 -29.27
CA LEU A 205 -22.56 -0.28 -29.58
C LEU A 205 -23.86 0.55 -29.68
N ARG A 206 -24.07 1.49 -28.74
CA ARG A 206 -25.21 2.42 -28.78
C ARG A 206 -25.19 3.31 -30.03
N ARG A 207 -24.03 3.87 -30.41
CA ARG A 207 -23.89 4.67 -31.64
C ARG A 207 -24.22 3.86 -32.90
N LYS A 208 -23.72 2.63 -33.00
CA LYS A 208 -24.01 1.72 -34.11
C LYS A 208 -25.48 1.35 -34.20
N ALA A 209 -26.13 1.07 -33.07
CA ALA A 209 -27.56 0.79 -33.01
C ALA A 209 -28.41 1.98 -33.49
N ILE A 210 -28.07 3.20 -33.04
CA ILE A 210 -28.73 4.43 -33.51
C ILE A 210 -28.54 4.63 -35.01
N LYS A 211 -27.33 4.39 -35.53
CA LYS A 211 -27.04 4.48 -36.97
C LYS A 211 -27.89 3.50 -37.78
N LEU A 212 -28.05 2.26 -37.31
CA LEU A 212 -28.91 1.25 -37.95
C LEU A 212 -30.41 1.63 -37.88
N ALA A 213 -30.87 2.15 -36.75
CA ALA A 213 -32.25 2.65 -36.61
C ALA A 213 -32.54 3.79 -37.59
N ASN A 214 -31.61 4.75 -37.69
CA ASN A 214 -31.71 5.86 -38.65
C ASN A 214 -31.65 5.40 -40.11
N LEU A 215 -30.96 4.29 -40.41
CA LEU A 215 -30.97 3.70 -41.75
C LEU A 215 -32.33 3.08 -42.11
N ARG A 216 -33.08 2.56 -41.13
CA ARG A 216 -34.44 2.00 -41.37
C ARG A 216 -35.46 3.07 -41.77
N THR A 217 -35.29 4.29 -41.28
CA THR A 217 -36.19 5.41 -41.62
C THR A 217 -35.77 6.15 -42.90
N LYS A 218 -34.62 5.80 -43.48
CA LYS A 218 -34.15 6.36 -44.75
C LYS A 218 -34.75 5.55 -45.90
N VAL A 219 -35.45 6.23 -46.80
CA VAL A 219 -35.99 5.64 -48.02
C VAL A 219 -34.83 5.36 -48.97
N THR A 220 -34.58 4.07 -49.29
CA THR A 220 -33.58 3.68 -50.27
C THR A 220 -34.12 3.96 -51.67
N HIS A 221 -33.42 4.77 -52.46
CA HIS A 221 -33.97 5.24 -53.73
C HIS A 221 -33.92 4.21 -54.88
N SER A 222 -33.18 3.10 -54.76
CA SER A 222 -33.28 1.92 -55.66
C SER A 222 -32.17 0.90 -55.38
N MET A 223 -32.16 0.18 -54.26
CA MET A 223 -31.30 -1.01 -54.16
C MET A 223 -31.97 -2.15 -53.39
N GLN A 224 -31.90 -3.32 -54.01
CA GLN A 224 -32.41 -4.59 -53.51
C GLN A 224 -31.60 -4.99 -52.26
N THR A 225 -32.30 -5.12 -51.14
CA THR A 225 -31.75 -5.71 -49.90
C THR A 225 -31.68 -7.24 -50.01
N VAL A 226 -30.88 -7.90 -49.17
CA VAL A 226 -30.79 -9.38 -49.09
C VAL A 226 -32.18 -10.04 -48.90
N LEU A 227 -33.08 -9.39 -48.16
CA LEU A 227 -34.46 -9.84 -47.96
C LEU A 227 -35.35 -9.71 -49.21
N SER A 228 -35.01 -8.82 -50.13
CA SER A 228 -35.73 -8.60 -51.40
C SER A 228 -35.08 -9.30 -52.60
N ASN A 229 -33.96 -10.00 -52.40
CA ASN A 229 -33.17 -10.63 -53.48
C ASN A 229 -33.88 -11.79 -54.20
N MET A 230 -34.97 -12.32 -53.63
CA MET A 230 -35.72 -13.45 -54.20
C MET A 230 -37.22 -13.18 -54.41
N ARG A 231 -37.65 -11.91 -54.33
CA ARG A 231 -39.04 -11.57 -54.70
C ARG A 231 -39.14 -11.57 -56.23
N ARG A 232 -39.96 -12.46 -56.79
CA ARG A 232 -40.36 -12.42 -58.21
C ARG A 232 -41.34 -11.27 -58.39
N ASP A 233 -40.96 -10.27 -59.17
CA ASP A 233 -41.93 -9.31 -59.70
C ASP A 233 -42.67 -9.95 -60.88
N ASN A 234 -43.95 -10.26 -60.68
CA ASN A 234 -44.85 -10.67 -61.77
C ASN A 234 -45.46 -9.40 -62.37
N THR A 235 -44.92 -8.94 -63.50
CA THR A 235 -45.58 -7.93 -64.32
C THR A 235 -46.54 -8.62 -65.30
N ALA A 236 -47.84 -8.50 -65.09
CA ALA A 236 -48.83 -8.89 -66.09
C ALA A 236 -49.13 -7.68 -66.99
N GLN A 237 -48.79 -7.80 -68.27
CA GLN A 237 -49.19 -6.81 -69.28
C GLN A 237 -50.67 -7.02 -69.59
N THR A 238 -51.53 -6.09 -69.15
CA THR A 238 -52.93 -6.07 -69.55
C THR A 238 -53.07 -5.14 -70.76
N TRP A 239 -53.73 -5.64 -71.81
CA TRP A 239 -54.20 -4.80 -72.90
C TRP A 239 -55.52 -4.17 -72.47
N LEU A 240 -55.62 -2.85 -72.55
CA LEU A 240 -56.89 -2.17 -72.38
C LEU A 240 -57.80 -2.53 -73.58
N PRO A 241 -59.07 -2.90 -73.34
CA PRO A 241 -60.01 -3.17 -74.43
C PRO A 241 -60.23 -1.90 -75.27
N LYS A 242 -60.36 -2.09 -76.59
CA LYS A 242 -60.57 -1.03 -77.59
C LYS A 242 -61.87 -0.27 -77.35
#